data_AF-A0A0H5H782-F1
#
_entry.id   AF-A0A0H5H782-F1
#
_cell.length_a   1.000
_cell.length_b   1.000
_cell.length_c   1.000
_cell.angle_alpha   90.00
_cell.angle_beta   90.00
_cell.angle_gamma   90.00
#
_symmetry.space_group_name_H-M   'P 1'
#
loop_
_entity.id
_entity.type
_entity.pdbx_description
1 polymer ?
#
loop_
_entity_poly.entity_id
_entity_poly.type
_entity_poly.pdbx_seq_one_letter_code
_entity_poly.pdbx_strand_id
1 'polypeptide(L)'
;MSSINGNAAGSHSQKSQSLRDIQLVLARWGVWARYSSGLDYSSIAAGFKGLLVDTSKSKVSCCDDDGLVVDGGVARQLESERRLRYEAEDRLKRFTLATASDNCAASRMPESGIDILRE
;
A
#
# COMPACT_ATOMS: atom_id res chain seq x y z
N MET A 1 -13.17 8.88 -55.32
CA MET A 1 -12.94 9.97 -54.34
C MET A 1 -12.96 9.33 -52.96
N SER A 2 -11.78 9.30 -52.34
CA SER A 2 -11.45 8.72 -51.05
C SER A 2 -12.06 9.51 -49.88
N SER A 3 -12.59 8.82 -48.87
CA SER A 3 -12.58 9.31 -47.48
C SER A 3 -12.53 8.14 -46.51
N ILE A 4 -11.33 7.95 -45.95
CA ILE A 4 -11.02 7.09 -44.82
C ILE A 4 -11.44 7.86 -43.56
N ASN A 5 -12.47 7.42 -42.86
CA ASN A 5 -12.75 7.92 -41.52
C ASN A 5 -12.03 7.01 -40.51
N GLY A 6 -10.78 7.37 -40.21
CA GLY A 6 -10.04 6.82 -39.09
C GLY A 6 -10.43 7.53 -37.80
N ASN A 7 -11.23 6.88 -36.97
CA ASN A 7 -11.38 7.28 -35.57
C ASN A 7 -10.26 6.60 -34.75
N ALA A 8 -9.10 7.24 -34.69
CA ALA A 8 -8.08 6.91 -33.69
C ALA A 8 -8.53 7.48 -32.33
N ALA A 9 -9.25 6.68 -31.56
CA ALA A 9 -9.52 6.98 -30.16
C ALA A 9 -8.19 6.91 -29.37
N GLY A 10 -7.79 8.05 -28.81
CA GLY A 10 -6.52 8.22 -28.12
C GLY A 10 -6.34 7.31 -26.92
N SER A 11 -5.24 6.55 -26.91
CA SER A 11 -4.77 5.70 -25.82
C SER A 11 -3.90 6.47 -24.81
N HIS A 12 -4.33 7.67 -24.41
CA HIS A 12 -3.65 8.47 -23.39
C HIS A 12 -4.63 8.78 -22.27
N SER A 13 -4.31 8.34 -21.04
CA SER A 13 -4.96 8.68 -19.75
C SER A 13 -5.65 7.55 -18.96
N GLN A 14 -5.31 6.27 -19.16
CA GLN A 14 -5.83 5.20 -18.27
C GLN A 14 -5.18 5.18 -16.87
N LYS A 15 -3.91 5.59 -16.74
CA LYS A 15 -3.14 5.51 -15.48
C LYS A 15 -3.57 6.54 -14.42
N SER A 16 -4.12 7.68 -14.83
CA SER A 16 -4.66 8.70 -13.92
C SER A 16 -6.11 8.40 -13.51
N GLN A 17 -6.87 7.75 -14.40
CA GLN A 17 -8.23 7.26 -14.10
C GLN A 17 -8.18 6.17 -13.02
N SER A 18 -7.27 5.20 -13.11
CA SER A 18 -7.16 4.13 -12.10
C SER A 18 -6.85 4.63 -10.68
N LEU A 19 -6.03 5.69 -10.55
CA LEU A 19 -5.74 6.31 -9.26
C LEU A 19 -6.93 7.11 -8.70
N ARG A 20 -7.73 7.73 -9.58
CA ARG A 20 -8.97 8.43 -9.18
C ARG A 20 -10.06 7.43 -8.78
N ASP A 21 -10.10 6.27 -9.42
CA ASP A 21 -11.07 5.22 -9.15
C ASP A 21 -10.79 4.53 -7.81
N ILE A 22 -9.53 4.20 -7.50
CA ILE A 22 -9.18 3.62 -6.19
C ILE A 22 -9.44 4.60 -5.05
N GLN A 23 -9.19 5.90 -5.24
CA GLN A 23 -9.51 6.93 -4.25
C GLN A 23 -11.01 6.96 -3.95
N LEU A 24 -11.85 6.84 -4.98
CA LEU A 24 -13.30 6.79 -4.84
C LEU A 24 -13.76 5.50 -4.13
N VAL A 25 -13.21 4.35 -4.52
CA VAL A 25 -13.50 3.05 -3.89
C VAL A 25 -13.15 3.09 -2.41
N LEU A 26 -11.96 3.56 -2.07
CA LEU A 26 -11.52 3.68 -0.67
C LEU A 26 -12.34 4.70 0.12
N ALA A 27 -12.79 5.79 -0.51
CA ALA A 27 -13.66 6.77 0.14
C ALA A 27 -15.04 6.16 0.49
N ARG A 28 -15.63 5.37 -0.41
CA ARG A 28 -16.92 4.69 -0.17
C ARG A 28 -16.78 3.55 0.83
N TRP A 29 -15.71 2.76 0.71
CA TRP A 29 -15.38 1.70 1.66
C TRP A 29 -15.14 2.25 3.07
N GLY A 30 -14.49 3.40 3.23
CA GLY A 30 -14.28 4.01 4.54
C GLY A 30 -15.59 4.40 5.26
N VAL A 31 -16.63 4.78 4.51
CA VAL A 31 -17.97 5.03 5.07
C VAL A 31 -18.62 3.71 5.49
N TRP A 32 -18.54 2.68 4.64
CA TRP A 32 -19.08 1.35 4.93
C TRP A 32 -18.41 0.70 6.15
N ALA A 33 -17.09 0.72 6.21
CA ALA A 33 -16.29 0.04 7.22
C ALA A 33 -16.61 0.52 8.63
N ARG A 34 -16.91 1.81 8.81
CA ARG A 34 -17.33 2.37 10.11
C ARG A 34 -18.49 1.60 10.77
N TYR A 35 -19.41 1.08 9.97
CA TYR A 35 -20.63 0.44 10.46
C TYR A 35 -20.59 -1.09 10.30
N SER A 36 -19.85 -1.58 9.31
CA SER A 36 -19.98 -2.96 8.85
C SER A 36 -18.67 -3.78 8.86
N SER A 37 -17.48 -3.20 9.07
CA SER A 37 -16.23 -3.96 8.98
C SER A 37 -15.92 -4.84 10.20
N GLY A 38 -16.84 -4.94 11.17
CA GLY A 38 -16.62 -5.75 12.38
C GLY A 38 -15.40 -5.33 13.21
N LEU A 39 -14.93 -4.08 13.05
CA LEU A 39 -13.85 -3.53 13.87
C LEU A 39 -14.38 -3.31 15.29
N ASP A 40 -14.15 -4.29 16.15
CA ASP A 40 -14.42 -4.15 17.57
C ASP A 40 -13.46 -3.11 18.16
N TYR A 41 -13.99 -1.91 18.40
CA TYR A 41 -13.30 -0.90 19.19
C TYR A 41 -13.00 -1.48 20.57
N SER A 42 -11.84 -1.16 21.15
CA SER A 42 -11.57 -1.49 22.55
C SER A 42 -12.70 -0.95 23.43
N SER A 43 -12.98 -1.61 24.56
CA SER A 43 -14.08 -1.24 25.45
C SER A 43 -14.06 0.25 25.87
N ILE A 44 -12.86 0.82 26.03
CA ILE A 44 -12.64 2.24 26.31
C ILE A 44 -13.09 3.11 25.12
N ALA A 45 -12.78 2.72 23.89
CA ALA A 45 -13.16 3.45 22.69
C ALA A 45 -14.67 3.31 22.36
N ALA A 46 -15.30 2.18 22.73
CA ALA A 46 -16.74 1.99 22.57
C ALA A 46 -17.58 3.01 23.37
N GLY A 47 -17.09 3.48 24.52
CA GLY A 47 -17.73 4.51 25.34
C GLY A 47 -17.83 5.89 24.69
N PHE A 48 -17.09 6.15 23.60
CA PHE A 48 -17.15 7.40 22.84
C PHE A 48 -18.04 7.31 21.58
N LYS A 49 -18.65 6.15 21.31
CA LYS A 49 -19.51 5.89 20.15
C LYS A 49 -20.82 6.69 20.26
N GLY A 50 -20.79 7.94 19.78
CA GLY A 50 -21.94 8.86 19.76
C GLY A 50 -21.64 10.28 20.25
N LEU A 51 -20.46 10.52 20.85
CA LEU A 51 -20.04 11.85 21.28
C LEU A 51 -19.47 12.71 20.14
N LEU A 52 -18.94 12.06 19.10
CA LEU A 52 -18.44 12.75 17.91
C LEU A 52 -19.59 13.01 16.94
N VAL A 53 -19.70 14.25 16.47
CA VAL A 53 -20.68 14.63 15.43
C VAL A 53 -20.47 13.74 14.21
N ASP A 54 -21.54 13.09 13.77
CA ASP A 54 -21.50 12.31 12.54
C ASP A 54 -21.39 13.23 11.32
N THR A 55 -20.15 13.41 10.86
CA THR A 55 -19.80 14.17 9.65
C THR A 55 -20.01 13.37 8.36
N SER A 56 -20.58 12.16 8.43
CA SER A 56 -20.76 11.27 7.28
C SER A 56 -22.16 11.30 6.67
N LYS A 57 -23.11 12.06 7.22
CA LYS A 57 -24.50 12.18 6.72
C LYS A 57 -24.63 12.55 5.23
N SER A 58 -23.57 13.06 4.60
CA SER A 58 -23.53 13.39 3.16
C SER A 58 -22.58 12.51 2.33
N LYS A 59 -21.84 11.57 2.94
CA LYS A 59 -20.88 10.71 2.23
C LYS A 59 -21.52 9.38 1.85
N VAL A 60 -21.33 8.95 0.61
CA VAL A 60 -21.93 7.72 0.07
C VAL A 60 -21.11 6.49 0.48
N SER A 61 -21.78 5.47 1.02
CA SER A 61 -21.22 4.14 1.31
C SER A 61 -21.26 3.23 0.08
N CYS A 62 -20.40 2.21 0.03
CA CYS A 62 -20.60 1.04 -0.85
C CYS A 62 -21.59 0.04 -0.24
N CYS A 63 -22.00 -0.97 -1.00
CA CYS A 63 -22.79 -2.10 -0.50
C CYS A 63 -21.93 -3.10 0.30
N ASP A 64 -22.57 -4.06 0.95
CA ASP A 64 -21.90 -5.06 1.79
C ASP A 64 -20.95 -5.97 1.00
N ASP A 65 -21.37 -6.44 -0.18
CA ASP A 65 -20.53 -7.31 -1.03
C ASP A 65 -19.24 -6.58 -1.47
N ASP A 66 -19.38 -5.36 -2.00
CA ASP A 66 -18.23 -4.52 -2.37
C ASP A 66 -17.35 -4.20 -1.15
N GLY A 67 -18.00 -3.94 -0.01
CA GLY A 67 -17.36 -3.64 1.27
C GLY A 67 -16.45 -4.77 1.72
N LEU A 68 -16.96 -6.00 1.71
CA LEU A 68 -16.24 -7.21 2.10
C LEU A 68 -15.08 -7.54 1.15
N VAL A 69 -15.26 -7.32 -0.16
CA VAL A 69 -14.19 -7.54 -1.16
C VAL A 69 -13.01 -6.60 -0.91
N VAL A 70 -13.28 -5.32 -0.70
CA VAL A 70 -12.24 -4.32 -0.41
C VAL A 70 -11.60 -4.59 0.94
N ASP A 71 -12.38 -4.89 1.97
CA ASP A 71 -11.90 -5.19 3.32
C ASP A 71 -10.94 -6.39 3.32
N GLY A 72 -11.34 -7.50 2.70
CA GLY A 72 -10.48 -8.68 2.55
C GLY A 72 -9.21 -8.40 1.74
N GLY A 73 -9.27 -7.51 0.75
CA GLY A 73 -8.11 -7.04 0.00
C GLY A 73 -7.12 -6.26 0.87
N VAL A 74 -7.62 -5.29 1.64
CA VAL A 74 -6.83 -4.49 2.58
C VAL A 74 -6.19 -5.36 3.65
N ALA A 75 -6.94 -6.31 4.22
CA ALA A 75 -6.43 -7.25 5.22
C ALA A 75 -5.25 -8.09 4.71
N ARG A 76 -5.37 -8.66 3.49
CA ARG A 76 -4.28 -9.42 2.86
C ARG A 76 -3.06 -8.56 2.56
N GLN A 77 -3.27 -7.34 2.08
CA GLN A 77 -2.17 -6.41 1.80
C GLN A 77 -1.40 -6.07 3.08
N LEU A 78 -2.12 -5.79 4.18
CA LEU A 78 -1.52 -5.47 5.47
C LEU A 78 -0.71 -6.65 6.03
N GLU A 79 -1.22 -7.87 5.91
CA GLU A 79 -0.49 -9.07 6.33
C GLU A 79 0.77 -9.30 5.48
N SER A 80 0.68 -9.07 4.17
CA SER A 80 1.85 -9.13 3.29
C SER A 80 2.90 -8.09 3.68
N GLU A 81 2.50 -6.86 3.93
CA GLU A 81 3.41 -5.78 4.38
C GLU A 81 4.07 -6.12 5.71
N ARG A 82 3.31 -6.66 6.67
CA ARG A 82 3.83 -7.11 7.95
C ARG A 82 4.88 -8.21 7.77
N ARG A 83 4.58 -9.21 6.93
CA ARG A 83 5.52 -10.30 6.61
C ARG A 83 6.81 -9.77 5.95
N LEU A 84 6.69 -8.88 4.97
CA LEU A 84 7.84 -8.29 4.28
C LEU A 84 8.73 -7.47 5.24
N ARG A 85 8.13 -6.73 6.18
CA ARG A 85 8.88 -6.02 7.22
C ARG A 85 9.67 -6.98 8.10
N TYR A 86 9.05 -8.06 8.55
CA TYR A 86 9.75 -9.07 9.35
C TYR A 86 10.88 -9.75 8.57
N GLU A 87 10.66 -10.09 7.30
CA GLU A 87 11.70 -10.67 6.45
C GLU A 87 12.87 -9.71 6.24
N ALA A 88 12.59 -8.41 6.00
CA ALA A 88 13.63 -7.40 5.86
C ALA A 88 14.46 -7.22 7.14
N GLU A 89 13.80 -7.20 8.30
CA GLU A 89 14.48 -7.13 9.61
C GLU A 89 15.34 -8.37 9.87
N ASP A 90 14.82 -9.55 9.55
CA ASP A 90 15.53 -10.82 9.70
C ASP A 90 16.76 -10.90 8.77
N ARG A 91 16.61 -10.46 7.52
CA ARG A 91 17.74 -10.28 6.59
C ARG A 91 18.78 -9.33 7.17
N LEU A 92 18.35 -8.16 7.66
CA LEU A 92 19.25 -7.18 8.26
C LEU A 92 20.01 -7.76 9.46
N LYS A 93 19.33 -8.50 10.34
CA LYS A 93 19.96 -9.19 11.49
C LYS A 93 21.02 -10.20 11.03
N ARG A 94 20.73 -11.01 10.00
CA ARG A 94 21.71 -11.96 9.44
C ARG A 94 22.94 -11.25 8.87
N PHE A 95 22.74 -10.17 8.12
CA PHE A 95 23.86 -9.38 7.60
C PHE A 95 24.72 -8.82 8.74
N THR A 96 24.10 -8.18 9.74
CA THR A 96 24.83 -7.61 10.88
C THR A 96 25.63 -8.69 11.64
N LEU A 97 25.03 -9.84 11.93
CA LEU A 97 25.72 -10.95 12.62
C LEU A 97 26.92 -11.47 11.80
N ALA A 98 26.80 -11.58 10.48
CA ALA A 98 27.91 -11.98 9.62
C ALA A 98 29.05 -10.95 9.67
N THR A 99 28.73 -9.65 9.62
CA THR A 99 29.76 -8.58 9.70
C THR A 99 30.42 -8.44 11.06
N ALA A 100 29.75 -8.86 12.14
CA ALA A 100 30.29 -8.77 13.51
C ALA A 100 31.46 -9.73 13.75
N SER A 101 31.57 -10.80 12.95
CA SER A 101 32.64 -11.80 13.06
C SER A 101 33.83 -11.54 12.12
N ASP A 102 33.66 -10.71 11.09
CA ASP A 102 34.66 -10.54 10.04
C ASP A 102 35.20 -9.10 10.00
N ASN A 103 36.42 -8.92 10.54
CA ASN A 103 37.21 -7.69 10.49
C ASN A 103 37.49 -7.21 9.03
N CYS A 104 37.20 -8.05 8.04
CA CYS A 104 37.31 -7.78 6.61
C CYS A 104 36.39 -6.63 6.15
N ALA A 105 35.18 -6.51 6.69
CA ALA A 105 34.22 -5.47 6.28
C ALA A 105 34.59 -4.06 6.80
N ALA A 106 35.36 -3.98 7.89
CA ALA A 106 35.92 -2.73 8.41
C ALA A 106 37.30 -2.40 7.82
N SER A 107 37.91 -3.35 7.09
CA SER A 107 39.18 -3.12 6.41
C SER A 107 38.94 -2.30 5.16
N ARG A 108 39.66 -1.17 5.02
CA ARG A 108 39.66 -0.37 3.79
C ARG A 108 40.03 -1.28 2.62
N MET A 109 39.15 -1.40 1.62
CA MET A 109 39.47 -2.10 0.37
C MET A 109 40.82 -1.61 -0.15
N PRO A 110 41.78 -2.50 -0.47
CA PRO A 110 43.08 -2.08 -0.98
C PRO A 110 42.88 -1.28 -2.28
N GLU A 111 43.54 -0.13 -2.41
CA GLU A 111 43.34 0.79 -3.55
C GLU A 111 43.71 0.18 -4.91
N SER A 112 44.34 -0.99 -4.94
CA SER A 112 44.73 -1.73 -6.15
C SER A 112 43.57 -2.37 -6.93
N GLY A 113 42.31 -2.13 -6.55
CA GLY A 113 41.12 -2.70 -7.20
C GLY A 113 40.21 -1.72 -7.96
N ILE A 114 40.58 -0.43 -8.04
CA ILE A 114 39.72 0.64 -8.61
C ILE A 114 40.06 0.97 -10.08
N ASP A 115 40.86 0.16 -10.77
CA ASP A 115 41.23 0.41 -12.18
C ASP A 115 40.22 -0.14 -13.22
N ILE A 116 39.07 -0.68 -12.82
CA ILE A 116 38.10 -1.31 -13.75
C ILE A 116 37.09 -0.31 -14.35
N LEU A 117 37.00 0.93 -13.85
CA LEU A 117 36.00 1.93 -14.29
C LEU A 117 36.60 3.20 -14.92
N ARG A 118 37.83 3.14 -15.40
CA ARG A 118 38.44 4.24 -16.16
C ARG A 118 38.79 3.76 -17.57
N GLU A 119 37.79 3.79 -18.44
CA GLU A 119 37.98 3.94 -19.89
C GLU A 119 37.53 5.35 -20.29
#